data_AF-A0A804LZR9-F1
#
_entry.id   AF-A0A804LZR9-F1
#
_cell.length_a   1.000
_cell.length_b   1.000
_cell.length_c   1.000
_cell.angle_alpha   90.00
_cell.angle_beta   90.00
_cell.angle_gamma   90.00
#
_symmetry.space_group_name_H-M   'P 1'
#
loop_
_entity.id
_entity.type
_entity.pdbx_description
1 polymer ?
#
loop_
_entity_poly.entity_id
_entity_poly.type
_entity_poly.pdbx_seq_one_letter_code
_entity_poly.pdbx_strand_id
1 'polypeptide(L)' 'MKLAGGCPSLADKLNVDAFLEQARSYDKAASNPVGWYIRELSHPLPVMRAREIDEWSRSQEYKTLMQKMFQMGLNKV' A
#
# COMPACT_ATOMS: atom_id res chain seq x y z
N MET A 1 -11.67 8.06 1.66
CA MET A 1 -10.69 8.48 0.63
C MET A 1 -11.42 8.66 -0.70
N LYS A 2 -11.63 9.90 -1.16
CA LYS A 2 -11.77 10.21 -2.59
C LYS A 2 -10.34 10.16 -3.16
N LEU A 3 -10.12 9.20 -4.03
CA LEU A 3 -8.97 8.97 -4.92
C LEU A 3 -7.99 10.17 -5.04
N ALA A 4 -6.75 10.01 -4.57
CA ALA A 4 -5.60 10.84 -4.92
C ALA A 4 -5.68 12.38 -4.76
N GLY A 5 -6.70 12.90 -4.06
CA GLY A 5 -6.92 14.33 -3.86
C GLY A 5 -7.21 14.68 -2.41
N GLY A 6 -6.39 14.16 -1.48
CA GLY A 6 -6.36 14.72 -0.13
C GLY A 6 -6.21 16.25 -0.22
N CYS A 7 -6.74 16.99 0.75
CA CYS A 7 -6.53 18.43 0.76
C CYS A 7 -5.02 18.68 0.67
N PRO A 8 -4.51 19.45 -0.31
CA PRO A 8 -3.07 19.65 -0.45
C PRO A 8 -2.41 20.12 0.85
N SER A 9 -3.15 20.85 1.70
CA SER A 9 -2.71 21.29 3.04
C SER A 9 -2.60 20.18 4.09
N LEU A 10 -3.08 18.98 3.79
CA LEU A 10 -2.98 17.79 4.63
C LEU A 10 -2.00 16.76 4.08
N ALA A 11 -1.57 16.86 2.81
CA ALA A 11 -0.71 15.89 2.17
C ALA A 11 0.59 15.67 2.97
N ASP A 12 1.23 16.76 3.41
CA ASP A 12 2.46 16.70 4.22
C ASP A 12 2.25 16.16 5.64
N LYS A 13 0.99 16.07 6.10
CA LYS A 13 0.62 15.53 7.42
C LYS A 13 0.27 14.03 7.35
N LEU A 14 0.24 13.46 6.15
CA LEU A 14 -0.06 12.05 5.96
C LEU A 14 1.17 11.21 6.31
N ASN A 15 1.01 10.30 7.26
CA ASN A 15 2.06 9.37 7.65
C ASN A 15 1.99 8.11 6.79
N VAL A 16 2.90 7.98 5.82
CA VAL A 16 3.00 6.83 4.91
C VAL A 16 3.18 5.52 5.68
N ASP A 17 4.01 5.50 6.71
CA ASP A 17 4.26 4.29 7.51
C ASP A 17 2.98 3.83 8.22
N ALA A 18 2.20 4.76 8.77
CA ALA A 18 0.92 4.45 9.38
C ALA A 18 -0.08 3.85 8.37
N PHE A 19 -0.07 4.32 7.12
CA PHE A 19 -0.91 3.73 6.06
C PHE A 19 -0.47 2.31 5.69
N LEU A 20 0.84 2.06 5.61
CA LEU A 20 1.36 0.72 5.34
C LEU A 20 1.07 -0.23 6.51
N GLU A 21 1.17 0.23 7.74
CA GLU A 21 0.78 -0.54 8.92
C GLU A 21 -0.72 -0.87 8.93
N GLN A 22 -1.58 0.10 8.58
CA GLN A 22 -3.01 -0.14 8.40
C GLN A 22 -3.28 -1.17 7.30
N ALA A 23 -2.57 -1.09 6.18
CA ALA A 23 -2.71 -2.03 5.07
C ALA A 23 -2.29 -3.46 5.45
N ARG A 24 -1.19 -3.61 6.22
CA ARG A 24 -0.68 -4.91 6.68
C ARG A 24 -1.49 -5.51 7.82
N SER A 25 -2.10 -4.68 8.66
CA SER A 25 -2.97 -5.14 9.77
C SER A 25 -4.39 -5.46 9.32
N TYR A 26 -4.75 -5.12 8.09
CA TYR A 26 -6.08 -5.28 7.53
C TYR A 26 -6.61 -6.73 7.62
N ASP A 27 -5.80 -7.72 7.26
CA ASP A 27 -6.19 -9.14 7.35
C ASP A 27 -6.27 -9.63 8.80
N LYS A 28 -5.43 -9.09 9.68
CA LYS A 28 -5.48 -9.41 11.12
C LYS A 28 -6.78 -8.93 11.74
N ALA A 29 -7.28 -7.76 11.34
CA ALA A 29 -8.59 -7.28 11.78
C ALA A 29 -9.73 -8.20 11.30
N ALA A 30 -9.63 -8.77 10.10
CA ALA A 30 -10.64 -9.67 9.56
C ALA A 30 -10.69 -11.06 10.24
N SER A 31 -9.72 -11.39 11.09
CA SER A 31 -9.67 -12.68 11.79
C SER A 31 -10.76 -12.88 12.86
N ASN A 32 -11.48 -11.81 13.24
CA ASN A 32 -12.58 -11.87 14.21
C ASN A 32 -13.83 -11.12 13.68
N PRO A 33 -15.05 -11.52 14.13
CA PRO A 33 -16.30 -10.95 13.60
C PRO A 33 -16.43 -9.43 13.78
N VAL A 34 -15.94 -8.88 14.90
CA VAL A 34 -15.99 -7.43 15.18
C VAL A 34 -15.08 -6.68 14.22
N GLY A 35 -13.86 -7.15 14.03
CA GLY A 35 -12.90 -6.55 13.12
C GLY A 35 -13.32 -6.68 11.66
N TRP A 36 -14.02 -7.76 11.27
CA TRP A 36 -14.68 -7.86 9.97
C TRP A 36 -15.74 -6.78 9.78
N TYR A 37 -16.57 -6.50 10.79
CA TYR A 37 -17.59 -5.45 10.69
C TYR A 37 -17.00 -4.03 10.56
N ILE A 38 -15.97 -3.71 11.36
CA ILE A 38 -15.27 -2.42 11.30
C ILE A 38 -14.61 -2.21 9.92
N ARG A 39 -14.19 -3.31 9.29
CA ARG A 39 -13.59 -3.31 7.95
C ARG A 39 -14.56 -2.81 6.88
N GLU A 40 -15.82 -3.24 6.93
CA GLU A 40 -16.85 -2.84 5.98
C GLU A 40 -17.18 -1.34 6.07
N LEU A 41 -16.95 -0.71 7.23
CA LEU A 41 -17.19 0.71 7.45
C LEU A 41 -16.04 1.61 6.96
N SER A 42 -14.83 1.07 6.83
CA SER A 42 -13.62 1.86 6.57
C SER A 42 -13.08 1.57 5.16
N HIS A 43 -13.48 2.42 4.19
CA HIS A 43 -12.99 2.50 2.81
C HIS A 43 -11.94 1.43 2.43
N PRO A 44 -12.37 0.21 2.13
CA PRO A 44 -11.46 -0.93 2.06
C PRO A 44 -10.56 -0.83 0.83
N LEU A 45 -11.03 -0.21 -0.26
CA LEU A 45 -10.33 -0.22 -1.54
C LEU A 45 -8.92 0.40 -1.49
N PRO A 46 -8.69 1.62 -0.94
CA PRO A 46 -7.33 2.15 -0.83
C PRO A 46 -6.43 1.32 0.09
N VAL A 47 -6.97 0.79 1.18
CA VAL A 47 -6.20 -0.03 2.14
C VAL A 47 -5.82 -1.37 1.50
N MET A 48 -6.78 -2.03 0.83
CA MET A 48 -6.56 -3.25 0.05
C MET A 48 -5.57 -3.03 -1.07
N ARG A 49 -5.66 -1.90 -1.79
CA ARG A 49 -4.73 -1.56 -2.88
C ARG A 49 -3.32 -1.30 -2.36
N ALA A 50 -3.19 -0.58 -1.25
CA ALA A 50 -1.90 -0.37 -0.59
C ALA A 50 -1.29 -1.70 -0.13
N ARG A 51 -2.11 -2.61 0.42
CA ARG A 51 -1.69 -3.97 0.80
C ARG A 51 -1.19 -4.77 -0.40
N GLU A 52 -1.94 -4.77 -1.50
CA GLU A 52 -1.57 -5.47 -2.73
C GLU A 52 -0.24 -4.94 -3.31
N ILE A 53 -0.05 -3.62 -3.31
CA ILE A 53 1.22 -3.01 -3.75
C ILE A 53 2.36 -3.37 -2.79
N ASP A 54 2.13 -3.34 -1.47
CA ASP A 54 3.14 -3.72 -0.48
C ASP A 54 3.55 -5.20 -0.62
N GLU A 55 2.60 -6.10 -0.87
CA GLU A 55 2.88 -7.51 -1.18
C GLU A 55 3.65 -7.67 -2.49
N TRP A 56 3.17 -7.02 -3.55
CA TRP A 56 3.83 -7.07 -4.86
C TRP A 56 5.26 -6.53 -4.80
N SER A 57 5.51 -5.43 -4.09
CA SER A 57 6.86 -4.84 -3.94
C SER A 57 7.86 -5.76 -3.22
N ARG A 58 7.38 -6.71 -2.44
CA ARG A 58 8.20 -7.71 -1.74
C ARG A 58 8.44 -8.98 -2.57
N SER A 59 7.69 -9.16 -3.66
CA SER A 59 7.76 -10.33 -4.54
C SER A 59 9.09 -10.44 -5.28
N GLN A 60 9.41 -11.66 -5.73
CA GLN A 60 10.57 -11.88 -6.60
C GLN A 60 10.42 -11.22 -7.97
N GLU A 61 9.19 -11.14 -8.48
CA GLU A 61 8.87 -10.49 -9.76
C GLU A 61 9.26 -9.01 -9.73
N TYR A 62 8.90 -8.30 -8.66
CA TYR A 62 9.28 -6.90 -8.47
C TYR A 62 10.80 -6.73 -8.38
N LYS A 63 11.48 -7.59 -7.60
CA LYS A 63 12.94 -7.56 -7.49
C LYS A 63 13.63 -7.75 -8.83
N THR A 64 13.16 -8.70 -9.63
CA THR A 64 13.67 -8.94 -10.99
C THR A 64 13.40 -7.76 -11.92
N LEU A 65 12.24 -7.12 -11.82
CA LEU A 65 11.93 -5.89 -12.56
C LEU A 65 12.90 -4.75 -12.18
N MET A 66 13.16 -4.57 -10.89
CA MET A 66 14.10 -3.54 -10.39
C MET A 66 15.54 -3.82 -10.84
N GLN A 67 15.98 -5.08 -10.83
CA GLN A 67 17.30 -5.47 -11.34
C GLN A 67 17.44 -5.16 -12.83
N LYS A 68 16.43 -5.49 -13.64
CA LYS A 68 16.42 -5.15 -15.07
C LYS A 68 16.44 -3.64 -15.30
N MET A 69 15.66 -2.87 -14.54
CA MET A 69 15.66 -1.41 -14.61
C MET A 69 17.03 -0.84 -14.27
N PHE A 70 17.66 -1.31 -13.20
CA PHE A 70 18.99 -0.89 -12.79
C PHE A 70 20.04 -1.20 -13.86
N GLN A 71 20.01 -2.42 -14.42
CA GLN A 71 20.92 -2.80 -15.52
C GLN A 71 20.71 -1.93 -16.77
N MET A 72 19.46 -1.65 -17.14
CA MET A 72 19.16 -0.78 -18.29
C MET A 72 19.59 0.66 -18.04
N GLY A 73 19.42 1.17 -16.82
CA GLY A 73 19.86 2.52 -16.42
C GLY A 73 21.37 2.67 -16.40
N LEU A 74 22.09 1.64 -15.93
CA LEU A 74 23.55 1.58 -15.98
C LEU A 74 24.07 1.50 -17.42
N ASN A 75 23.38 0.80 -18.32
CA ASN A 75 23.74 0.73 -19.74
C ASN A 75 23.43 2.03 -20.52
N LYS A 76 22.80 3.04 -19.90
CA LYS A 76 22.55 4.35 -20.51
C LYS A 76 23.63 5.39 -20.20
N VAL A 77 24.63 5.05 -19.37
CA VAL A 77 25.80 5.88 -19.07
C VAL A 77 26.98 5.37 -19.87
#